data_AF-A0A2N3D5H2-F1
#
_entry.id   AF-A0A2N3D5H2-F1
#
_cell.length_a   1.000
_cell.length_b   1.000
_cell.length_c   1.000
_cell.angle_alpha   90.00
_cell.angle_beta   90.00
_cell.angle_gamma   90.00
#
_symmetry.space_group_name_H-M   'P 1'
#
loop_
_entity.id
_entity.type
_entity.pdbx_description
1 polymer ?
#
loop_
_entity_poly.entity_id
_entity_poly.type
_entity_poly.pdbx_seq_one_letter_code
_entity_poly.pdbx_strand_id
1 'polypeptide(L)'
;MTIPATLRASGGRAFQSVVHDLSISGFSAASINRMHEGQMCWLTLPGLESLQAEVVWWDNCIVGCAFSELLSPIVHDNILQRYSNIGVYRQVI
;
A
#
# COMPACT_ATOMS: atom_id res chain seq x y z
N MET A 1 4.95 -2.15 11.14
CA MET A 1 5.03 -0.76 10.62
C MET A 1 3.69 -0.43 9.99
N THR A 2 3.24 0.82 10.02
CA THR A 2 1.95 1.23 9.43
C THR A 2 2.13 2.53 8.65
N ILE A 3 1.88 2.50 7.35
CA ILE A 3 2.01 3.68 6.48
C ILE A 3 0.59 4.03 5.98
N PRO A 4 0.03 5.20 6.33
CA PRO A 4 -1.25 5.61 5.79
C PRO A 4 -1.14 5.79 4.27
N ALA A 5 -2.12 5.31 3.53
CA ALA A 5 -2.13 5.33 2.08
C ALA A 5 -3.55 5.50 1.54
N THR A 6 -3.65 5.78 0.25
CA THR A 6 -4.91 5.68 -0.47
C THR A 6 -4.80 4.51 -1.46
N LEU A 7 -5.74 3.58 -1.41
CA LEU A 7 -5.81 2.43 -2.30
C LEU A 7 -7.01 2.56 -3.23
N ARG A 8 -6.82 2.27 -4.51
CA ARG A 8 -7.88 2.30 -5.52
C ARG A 8 -7.82 1.05 -6.39
N ALA A 9 -8.86 0.22 -6.32
CA ALA A 9 -9.09 -0.85 -7.27
C ALA A 9 -9.49 -0.32 -8.66
N SER A 10 -9.15 -1.05 -9.72
CA SER A 10 -9.66 -0.76 -11.07
C SER A 10 -11.19 -0.75 -11.08
N GLY A 11 -11.80 0.26 -11.73
CA GLY A 11 -13.24 0.48 -11.75
C GLY A 11 -13.87 0.91 -10.41
N GLY A 12 -13.08 0.97 -9.33
CA GLY A 12 -13.53 1.33 -7.99
C GLY A 12 -13.22 2.77 -7.60
N ARG A 13 -13.78 3.20 -6.47
CA ARG A 13 -13.40 4.46 -5.81
C ARG A 13 -12.17 4.26 -4.95
N ALA A 14 -11.34 5.30 -4.88
CA ALA A 14 -10.21 5.34 -3.96
C ALA A 14 -10.72 5.39 -2.50
N PHE A 15 -10.02 4.74 -1.58
CA PHE A 15 -10.33 4.74 -0.15
C PHE A 15 -9.06 4.80 0.68
N GLN A 16 -9.19 5.28 1.93
CA GLN A 16 -8.08 5.30 2.88
C GLN A 16 -7.73 3.88 3.32
N SER A 17 -6.45 3.58 3.29
CA SER A 17 -5.88 2.27 3.58
C SER A 17 -4.63 2.44 4.44
N VAL A 18 -4.11 1.32 4.95
CA VAL A 18 -2.86 1.27 5.69
C VAL A 18 -1.99 0.19 5.07
N VAL A 19 -0.79 0.56 4.65
CA VAL A 19 0.24 -0.38 4.20
C VAL A 19 0.94 -0.93 5.43
N HIS A 20 1.00 -2.26 5.51
CA HIS A 20 1.63 -3.00 6.61
C HIS A 20 3.06 -3.42 6.28
N ASP A 21 3.31 -3.75 5.02
CA ASP A 21 4.61 -4.15 4.50
C ASP A 21 4.83 -3.50 3.13
N LEU A 22 6.03 -2.99 2.90
CA LEU A 22 6.43 -2.35 1.66
C LEU A 22 7.82 -2.83 1.25
N SER A 23 7.90 -3.32 0.02
CA SER A 23 9.12 -3.77 -0.64
C SER A 23 9.31 -3.05 -1.98
N ILE A 24 10.44 -3.32 -2.64
CA ILE A 24 10.73 -2.81 -3.98
C ILE A 24 9.73 -3.36 -5.03
N SER A 25 9.31 -4.61 -4.89
CA SER A 25 8.46 -5.28 -5.88
C SER A 25 6.98 -5.23 -5.57
N GLY A 26 6.57 -4.81 -4.37
CA GLY A 26 5.17 -4.85 -3.98
C GLY A 26 4.92 -4.41 -2.55
N PHE A 27 3.66 -4.53 -2.12
CA PHE A 27 3.20 -4.11 -0.81
C PHE A 27 2.05 -4.99 -0.31
N SER A 28 1.81 -4.92 1.00
CA SER A 28 0.62 -5.47 1.65
C SER A 28 -0.16 -4.35 2.34
N ALA A 29 -1.47 -4.28 2.13
CA ALA A 29 -2.32 -3.22 2.66
C ALA A 29 -3.71 -3.69 3.09
N ALA A 30 -4.32 -2.95 4.00
CA ALA A 30 -5.71 -3.16 4.38
C ALA A 30 -6.67 -2.77 3.24
N SER A 31 -7.61 -3.64 2.90
CA SER A 31 -8.66 -3.38 1.91
C SER A 31 -10.03 -3.60 2.53
N ILE A 32 -10.89 -2.58 2.45
CA ILE A 32 -12.28 -2.66 2.90
C ILE A 32 -13.16 -3.50 1.97
N ASN A 33 -12.77 -3.60 0.70
CA ASN A 33 -13.47 -4.36 -0.31
C ASN A 33 -12.67 -5.63 -0.63
N ARG A 34 -13.37 -6.69 -1.02
CA ARG A 34 -12.72 -7.85 -1.59
C ARG A 34 -11.99 -7.45 -2.87
N MET A 35 -10.72 -7.85 -2.98
CA MET A 35 -9.93 -7.69 -4.18
C MET A 35 -9.69 -9.06 -4.80
N HIS A 36 -9.61 -9.10 -6.13
CA HIS A 36 -9.43 -10.34 -6.88
C HIS A 36 -8.00 -10.42 -7.41
N GLU A 37 -7.41 -11.61 -7.37
CA GLU A 37 -6.11 -11.89 -8.01
C GLU A 37 -6.15 -11.48 -9.49
N GLY A 38 -5.08 -10.86 -9.97
CA GLY A 38 -4.99 -10.29 -11.31
C GLY A 38 -5.64 -8.91 -11.49
N GLN A 39 -6.36 -8.40 -10.49
CA GLN A 39 -6.98 -7.09 -10.58
C GLN A 39 -5.95 -5.97 -10.47
N MET A 40 -6.02 -5.00 -11.37
CA MET A 40 -5.20 -3.79 -11.28
C MET A 40 -5.67 -2.90 -10.13
N CYS A 41 -4.71 -2.27 -9.47
CA CYS A 41 -4.93 -1.28 -8.43
C CYS A 41 -3.85 -0.20 -8.45
N TRP A 42 -4.12 0.88 -7.73
CA TRP A 42 -3.23 2.00 -7.58
C TRP A 42 -3.06 2.34 -6.10
N LEU A 43 -1.81 2.45 -5.66
CA LEU A 43 -1.44 2.85 -4.31
C LEU A 43 -0.86 4.26 -4.36
N THR A 44 -1.45 5.18 -3.60
CA THR A 44 -0.89 6.51 -3.41
C THR A 44 -0.40 6.65 -1.98
N LEU A 45 0.90 6.89 -1.81
CA LEU A 45 1.52 7.18 -0.53
C LEU A 45 1.63 8.70 -0.31
N PRO A 46 1.67 9.18 0.95
CA PRO A 46 1.75 10.62 1.24
C PRO A 46 3.02 11.26 0.65
N GLY A 47 2.82 12.23 -0.24
CA GLY A 47 3.92 12.94 -0.91
C GLY A 47 4.51 12.18 -2.11
N LEU A 48 3.86 11.10 -2.56
CA LEU A 48 4.24 10.33 -3.73
C LEU A 48 3.09 10.31 -4.75
N GLU A 49 3.45 10.05 -6.00
CA GLU A 49 2.49 9.78 -7.05
C GLU A 49 1.81 8.41 -6.89
N SER A 50 0.75 8.19 -7.66
CA SER A 50 0.00 6.94 -7.61
C SER A 50 0.75 5.84 -8.35
N LEU A 51 1.11 4.78 -7.65
CA LEU A 51 1.86 3.64 -8.17
C LEU A 51 0.90 2.53 -8.60
N GLN A 52 1.03 2.06 -9.84
CA GLN A 52 0.23 0.95 -10.34
C GLN A 52 0.74 -0.39 -9.82
N ALA A 53 -0.17 -1.28 -9.47
CA ALA A 53 0.11 -2.62 -9.00
C ALA A 53 -0.99 -3.61 -9.39
N GLU A 54 -0.67 -4.89 -9.34
CA GLU A 54 -1.57 -6.00 -9.57
C GLU A 54 -1.76 -6.79 -8.27
N VAL A 55 -3.00 -7.19 -7.99
CA VAL A 55 -3.31 -8.03 -6.83
C VAL A 55 -2.76 -9.43 -7.06
N VAL A 56 -1.90 -9.88 -6.16
CA VAL A 56 -1.33 -11.23 -6.17
C VAL A 56 -2.11 -12.17 -5.27
N TRP A 57 -2.65 -11.66 -4.16
CA TRP A 57 -3.48 -12.43 -3.24
C TRP A 57 -4.35 -11.49 -2.38
N TRP A 58 -5.41 -12.06 -1.82
CA TRP A 58 -6.25 -11.38 -0.83
C TRP A 58 -6.64 -12.37 0.26
N ASP A 59 -6.48 -11.97 1.52
CA ASP A 59 -6.88 -12.76 2.69
C ASP A 59 -7.32 -11.84 3.83
N ASN A 60 -8.45 -12.15 4.49
CA ASN A 60 -8.91 -11.46 5.70
C ASN A 60 -8.81 -9.92 5.65
N CYS A 61 -9.31 -9.29 4.59
CA CYS A 61 -9.26 -7.84 4.38
C CYS A 61 -7.84 -7.26 4.21
N ILE A 62 -6.85 -8.10 3.97
CA ILE A 62 -5.49 -7.72 3.56
C ILE A 62 -5.31 -8.11 2.10
N VAL A 63 -4.71 -7.22 1.33
CA VAL A 63 -4.34 -7.47 -0.05
C VAL A 63 -2.83 -7.41 -0.19
N GLY A 64 -2.26 -8.38 -0.91
CA GLY A 64 -0.89 -8.32 -1.39
C GLY A 64 -0.89 -7.95 -2.87
N CYS A 65 -0.14 -6.91 -3.22
CA CYS A 65 -0.03 -6.43 -4.59
C CYS A 65 1.43 -6.37 -5.04
N ALA A 66 1.69 -6.70 -6.29
CA ALA A 66 2.98 -6.53 -6.95
C ALA A 66 2.95 -5.26 -7.80
N PHE A 67 3.95 -4.39 -7.67
CA PHE A 67 4.04 -3.20 -8.52
C PHE A 67 4.25 -3.59 -9.97
N SER A 68 3.60 -2.86 -10.88
CA SER A 68 3.80 -3.04 -12.33
C SER A 68 5.22 -2.66 -12.76
N GLU A 69 5.81 -1.66 -12.08
CA GLU A 69 7.21 -1.28 -12.19
C GLU A 69 7.84 -1.28 -10.80
N LEU A 70 9.08 -1.75 -10.68
CA LEU A 70 9.76 -1.79 -9.39
C LEU A 70 9.86 -0.38 -8.79
N LEU A 71 9.55 -0.28 -7.50
CA LEU A 71 9.75 0.95 -6.76
C LEU A 71 11.25 1.31 -6.73
N SER A 72 11.58 2.57 -7.00
CA SER A 72 12.96 3.03 -6.87
C SER A 72 13.51 2.72 -5.47
N PRO A 73 14.71 2.12 -5.34
CA PRO A 73 15.32 1.85 -4.04
C PRO A 73 15.44 3.11 -3.16
N ILE A 74 15.72 4.26 -3.79
CA ILE A 74 15.79 5.55 -3.09
C ILE A 74 14.43 5.92 -2.50
N VAL A 75 13.34 5.70 -3.24
CA VAL A 75 11.99 6.00 -2.76
C VAL A 75 11.62 5.05 -1.62
N HIS A 76 11.92 3.76 -1.76
CA HIS A 76 11.72 2.75 -0.71
C HIS A 76 12.43 3.14 0.59
N ASP A 77 13.72 3.46 0.52
CA ASP A 77 14.51 3.89 1.69
C ASP A 77 13.95 5.16 2.33
N ASN A 78 13.56 6.16 1.53
CA ASN A 78 12.97 7.40 2.05
C ASN A 78 11.65 7.13 2.80
N ILE A 79 10.79 6.25 2.27
CA ILE A 79 9.54 5.88 2.94
C ILE A 79 9.84 5.14 4.25
N LEU A 80 10.74 4.15 4.21
CA LEU A 80 11.12 3.41 5.40
C LEU A 80 11.72 4.32 6.46
N GLN A 81 12.63 5.22 6.10
CA GLN A 81 13.23 6.16 7.05
C GLN A 81 12.16 7.08 7.67
N ARG A 82 11.18 7.51 6.89
CA ARG A 82 10.08 8.37 7.37
C ARG A 82 9.14 7.66 8.35
N TYR A 83 8.83 6.38 8.13
CA TYR A 83 7.84 5.64 8.92
C TYR A 83 8.42 4.65 9.93
N SER A 84 9.70 4.31 9.83
CA SER A 84 10.42 3.47 10.81
C SER A 84 10.45 4.11 12.21
N ASN A 85 10.47 5.45 12.29
CA ASN A 85 10.46 6.19 13.55
C ASN A 85 9.03 6.49 14.08
N ILE A 86 7.97 6.14 13.33
CA ILE A 86 6.57 6.42 13.69
C ILE A 86 5.91 5.18 14.34
N GLY A 87 6.72 4.25 14.87
CA GLY A 87 6.28 2.99 15.48
C GLY A 87 5.43 3.10 16.76
N VAL A 88 5.01 4.30 17.17
CA VAL A 88 4.12 4.50 18.33
C VAL A 88 2.94 5.38 17.93
N TYR A 89 2.07 4.89 17.06
CA TYR A 89 0.75 5.51 16.90
C TYR A 89 -0.08 5.21 18.17
N ARG A 90 0.03 6.07 19.19
CA ARG A 90 -0.91 6.11 20.31
C ARG A 90 -2.26 6.57 19.74
N GLN A 91 -3.26 5.69 19.76
CA GLN A 91 -4.64 6.14 19.62
C GLN A 91 -4.92 7.13 20.75
N VAL A 92 -5.16 8.39 20.40
CA VAL A 92 -5.74 9.36 21.32
C VAL A 92 -7.20 8.97 21.45
N ILE A 93 -7.56 8.45 22.62
CA ILE A 93 -8.93 8.34 23.12
C ILE A 93 -9.35 9.67 23.74
#